data_AF-A0A2D6FJB5-F1
#
_entry.id   AF-A0A2D6FJB5-F1
#
_cell.length_a   1.000
_cell.length_b   1.000
_cell.length_c   1.000
_cell.angle_alpha   90.00
_cell.angle_beta   90.00
_cell.angle_gamma   90.00
#
_symmetry.space_group_name_H-M   'P 1'
#
loop_
_entity.id
_entity.type
_entity.pdbx_description
1 polymer ?
#
loop_
_entity_poly.entity_id
_entity_poly.type
_entity_poly.pdbx_seq_one_letter_code
_entity_poly.pdbx_strand_id
1 'polypeptide(L)'
;MANYLLKIKELFFKKRFLIFVLISLVFFQLIFSFSFPAVGSNDNWLSIDSYLPKFQVGDSDNFLLSEVYPLISSEYRLSGDVGNYLELALNFTPQYFENHVFLNRPLYPFLISLTSIPLQAFLAPSYGLVFVASILLNFILISLAVVLFFLLLKNLFSLSVAFFSSVLLIFSPSVHIALIQPLAEMLMIFAVSLTAYLLYNYIKKPSIFKLMLYSLVVGVLMLGKMFFAISFFILLLALYFKRYKEGIIFSLVHLIPLAFWYLWVTQVWKIPFFFHQVQDWGAGVWIFNIFLGPWHKAFQVLLAIPFNFIEALIYGFILIPLLFSIIGFKFLPFKSKNIFYFGPFLSLFALFFVINLYLYYHAFLLYPIIYPTAILGIGSISDSLKKYRPWFSPVFYILTISLIIIISNVNIFKFFDWFAI
;
A
#
# COMPACT_ATOMS: atom_id res chain seq x y z
N MET A 1 -0.92 42.98 3.86
CA MET A 1 -0.28 41.66 4.12
C MET A 1 -0.88 40.90 5.31
N ALA A 2 -1.05 41.51 6.49
CA ALA A 2 -1.57 40.81 7.69
C ALA A 2 -2.99 40.20 7.53
N ASN A 3 -3.93 40.91 6.87
CA ASN A 3 -5.28 40.39 6.60
C ASN A 3 -5.32 39.23 5.58
N TYR A 4 -4.34 39.16 4.66
CA TYR A 4 -4.21 38.05 3.72
C TYR A 4 -3.68 36.80 4.42
N LEU A 5 -2.70 36.95 5.32
CA LEU A 5 -2.17 35.86 6.15
C LEU A 5 -3.23 35.30 7.12
N LEU A 6 -4.13 36.13 7.64
CA LEU A 6 -5.27 35.71 8.46
C LEU A 6 -6.29 34.87 7.66
N LYS A 7 -6.66 35.30 6.45
CA LYS A 7 -7.53 34.52 5.55
C LYS A 7 -6.92 33.19 5.11
N ILE A 8 -5.61 33.16 4.84
CA ILE A 8 -4.90 31.91 4.53
C ILE A 8 -4.91 30.98 5.75
N LYS A 9 -4.65 31.49 6.97
CA LYS A 9 -4.76 30.70 8.20
C LYS A 9 -6.16 30.08 8.36
N GLU A 10 -7.23 30.85 8.16
CA GLU A 10 -8.62 30.36 8.23
C GLU A 10 -8.93 29.26 7.19
N LEU A 11 -8.34 29.33 5.99
CA LEU A 11 -8.44 28.27 4.98
C LEU A 11 -7.76 26.98 5.45
N PHE A 12 -6.56 27.06 6.05
CA PHE A 12 -5.86 25.90 6.63
C PHE A 12 -6.60 25.26 7.82
N PHE A 13 -7.51 25.98 8.48
CA PHE A 13 -8.36 25.40 9.54
C PHE A 13 -9.53 24.58 9.00
N LYS A 14 -9.97 24.80 7.76
CA LYS A 14 -11.09 24.04 7.18
C LYS A 14 -10.60 22.66 6.74
N LYS A 15 -11.08 21.61 7.43
CA LYS A 15 -10.80 20.20 7.13
C LYS A 15 -10.88 19.85 5.63
N ARG A 16 -11.83 20.45 4.90
CA ARG A 16 -12.02 20.24 3.46
C ARG A 16 -10.87 20.81 2.62
N PHE A 17 -10.31 21.95 3.00
CA PHE A 17 -9.17 22.55 2.31
C PHE A 17 -7.91 21.69 2.45
N LEU A 18 -7.63 21.15 3.64
CA LEU A 18 -6.51 20.23 3.83
C LEU A 18 -6.65 18.94 3.03
N ILE A 19 -7.87 18.39 2.95
CA ILE A 19 -8.14 17.21 2.10
C ILE A 19 -7.90 17.55 0.63
N PHE A 20 -8.37 18.71 0.17
CA PHE A 20 -8.10 19.18 -1.19
C PHE A 20 -6.59 19.30 -1.46
N VAL A 21 -5.83 19.94 -0.56
CA VAL A 21 -4.37 20.04 -0.67
C VAL A 21 -3.70 18.68 -0.76
N LEU A 22 -4.09 17.71 0.08
CA LEU A 22 -3.53 16.35 0.03
C LEU A 22 -3.83 15.66 -1.30
N ILE A 23 -5.05 15.79 -1.83
CA ILE A 23 -5.40 15.22 -3.14
C ILE A 23 -4.61 15.90 -4.27
N SER A 24 -4.45 17.23 -4.22
CA SER A 24 -3.61 17.96 -5.18
C SER A 24 -2.15 17.53 -5.13
N LEU A 25 -1.63 17.21 -3.94
CA LEU A 25 -0.27 16.66 -3.78
C LEU A 25 -0.15 15.23 -4.33
N VAL A 26 -1.18 14.38 -4.16
CA VAL A 26 -1.22 13.06 -4.81
C VAL A 26 -1.23 13.21 -6.34
N PHE A 27 -1.98 14.17 -6.86
CA PHE A 27 -2.02 14.44 -8.30
C PHE A 27 -0.67 14.95 -8.82
N PHE A 28 -0.01 15.85 -8.08
CA PHE A 28 1.36 16.25 -8.38
C PHE A 28 2.31 15.05 -8.36
N GLN A 29 2.20 14.17 -7.37
CA GLN A 29 3.01 12.96 -7.30
C GLN A 29 2.76 12.03 -8.50
N LEU A 30 1.52 11.90 -8.98
CA LEU A 30 1.20 11.10 -10.16
C LEU A 30 1.96 11.60 -11.39
N ILE A 31 1.90 12.91 -11.67
CA ILE A 31 2.62 13.53 -12.78
C ILE A 31 4.13 13.33 -12.60
N PHE A 32 4.63 13.62 -11.41
CA PHE A 32 6.05 13.46 -11.08
C PHE A 32 6.52 12.02 -11.29
N SER A 33 5.68 11.03 -10.95
CA SER A 33 6.01 9.61 -11.08
C SER A 33 6.11 9.15 -12.53
N PHE A 34 5.31 9.72 -13.43
CA PHE A 34 5.46 9.46 -14.87
C PHE A 34 6.67 10.15 -15.49
N SER A 35 7.03 11.34 -14.99
CA SER A 35 8.21 12.09 -15.45
C SER A 35 9.53 11.46 -14.98
N PHE A 36 9.54 10.87 -13.80
CA PHE A 36 10.71 10.23 -13.18
C PHE A 36 10.38 8.80 -12.76
N PRO A 37 10.09 7.91 -13.73
CA PRO A 37 9.61 6.58 -13.40
C PRO A 37 10.70 5.73 -12.78
N ALA A 38 10.29 4.79 -11.93
CA ALA A 38 11.17 3.77 -11.42
C ALA A 38 11.70 2.90 -12.59
N VAL A 39 13.01 2.95 -12.83
CA VAL A 39 13.68 2.06 -13.77
C VAL A 39 14.20 0.86 -12.99
N GLY A 40 13.66 -0.33 -13.26
CA GLY A 40 14.25 -1.59 -12.81
C GLY A 40 15.31 -2.05 -13.80
N SER A 41 16.45 -2.53 -13.30
CA SER A 41 17.55 -3.04 -14.13
C SER A 41 17.43 -4.54 -14.50
N ASN A 42 16.35 -5.20 -14.07
CA ASN A 42 16.15 -6.65 -14.23
C ASN A 42 15.13 -6.99 -15.34
N ASP A 43 15.25 -8.21 -15.87
CA ASP A 43 14.43 -8.78 -16.96
C ASP A 43 12.90 -8.75 -16.73
N ASN A 44 12.46 -8.49 -15.49
CA ASN A 44 11.04 -8.40 -15.11
C ASN A 44 10.43 -7.00 -15.32
N TRP A 45 11.23 -6.00 -15.69
CA TRP A 45 10.78 -4.63 -15.98
C TRP A 45 11.02 -4.31 -17.44
N LEU A 46 9.96 -4.34 -18.25
CA LEU A 46 10.10 -4.19 -19.69
C LEU A 46 9.54 -2.84 -20.15
N SER A 47 10.05 -2.31 -21.25
CA SER A 47 9.51 -1.10 -21.88
C SER A 47 8.06 -1.34 -22.30
N ILE A 48 7.23 -0.28 -22.33
CA ILE A 48 5.86 -0.37 -22.87
C ILE A 48 5.88 -1.01 -24.26
N ASP A 49 6.86 -0.63 -25.09
CA ASP A 49 7.02 -1.11 -26.46
C ASP A 49 7.20 -2.62 -26.56
N SER A 50 7.77 -3.27 -25.54
CA SER A 50 7.91 -4.72 -25.51
C SER A 50 6.60 -5.47 -25.23
N TYR A 51 5.62 -4.78 -24.63
CA TYR A 51 4.28 -5.29 -24.38
C TYR A 51 3.31 -4.99 -25.53
N LEU A 52 3.55 -3.92 -26.29
CA LEU A 52 2.74 -3.53 -27.46
C LEU A 52 2.57 -4.64 -28.51
N PRO A 53 3.54 -5.53 -28.82
CA PRO A 53 3.30 -6.63 -29.76
C PRO A 53 2.47 -7.78 -29.20
N LYS A 54 2.36 -7.92 -27.86
CA LYS A 54 1.54 -8.96 -27.21
C LYS A 54 0.08 -8.55 -27.09
N PHE A 55 -0.17 -7.26 -26.93
CA PHE A 55 -1.49 -6.68 -27.08
C PHE A 55 -1.75 -6.48 -28.57
N GLN A 56 -2.80 -7.04 -29.17
CA GLN A 56 -3.14 -6.65 -30.54
C GLN A 56 -3.66 -5.21 -30.51
N VAL A 57 -2.74 -4.25 -30.60
CA VAL A 57 -3.00 -2.80 -30.55
C VAL A 57 -3.79 -2.42 -31.79
N GLY A 58 -5.09 -2.16 -31.64
CA GLY A 58 -5.91 -1.57 -32.70
C GLY A 58 -5.59 -0.08 -32.88
N ASP A 59 -6.10 0.55 -33.94
CA ASP A 59 -5.87 1.98 -34.22
C ASP A 59 -6.32 2.91 -33.08
N SER A 60 -7.33 2.51 -32.29
CA SER A 60 -7.79 3.22 -31.09
C SER A 60 -6.82 3.11 -29.90
N ASP A 61 -6.07 2.01 -29.80
CA ASP A 61 -5.04 1.84 -28.76
C ASP A 61 -3.81 2.68 -29.05
N ASN A 62 -3.41 2.76 -30.33
CA ASN A 62 -2.33 3.64 -30.76
C ASN A 62 -2.64 5.09 -30.39
N PHE A 63 -3.87 5.58 -30.61
CA PHE A 63 -4.26 6.93 -30.24
C PHE A 63 -4.22 7.17 -28.73
N LEU A 64 -4.92 6.38 -27.91
CA LEU A 64 -4.97 6.56 -26.45
C LEU A 64 -3.63 6.38 -25.77
N LEU A 65 -2.86 5.36 -26.18
CA LEU A 65 -1.51 5.19 -25.69
C LEU A 65 -0.64 6.34 -26.19
N SER A 66 -0.70 6.76 -27.46
CA SER A 66 0.10 7.92 -27.96
C SER A 66 -0.28 9.28 -27.39
N GLU A 67 -1.43 9.43 -26.73
CA GLU A 67 -1.82 10.65 -26.00
C GLU A 67 -1.36 10.59 -24.53
N VAL A 68 -1.18 9.38 -23.99
CA VAL A 68 -0.66 9.14 -22.63
C VAL A 68 0.87 8.99 -22.62
N TYR A 69 1.43 8.36 -23.65
CA TYR A 69 2.85 8.13 -23.92
C TYR A 69 3.71 9.41 -23.94
N PRO A 70 3.25 10.58 -24.42
CA PRO A 70 4.02 11.82 -24.37
C PRO A 70 4.23 12.33 -22.94
N LEU A 71 3.34 11.96 -22.02
CA LEU A 71 3.47 12.27 -20.59
C LEU A 71 4.32 11.24 -19.84
N ILE A 72 4.51 10.05 -20.43
CA ILE A 72 5.30 8.95 -19.87
C ILE A 72 6.73 9.10 -20.38
N SER A 73 7.69 9.18 -19.46
CA SER A 73 9.12 9.16 -19.83
C SER A 73 9.45 7.92 -20.68
N SER A 74 10.34 8.05 -21.66
CA SER A 74 10.85 6.92 -22.46
C SER A 74 11.57 5.86 -21.61
N GLU A 75 11.95 6.22 -20.39
CA GLU A 75 12.55 5.33 -19.39
C GLU A 75 11.50 4.54 -18.59
N TYR A 76 10.21 4.81 -18.76
CA TYR A 76 9.15 4.10 -18.05
C TYR A 76 9.16 2.61 -18.41
N ARG A 77 9.01 1.78 -17.37
CA ARG A 77 8.96 0.32 -17.48
C ARG A 77 7.72 -0.21 -16.78
N LEU A 78 7.16 -1.28 -17.31
CA LEU A 78 6.06 -2.03 -16.71
C LEU A 78 6.60 -3.32 -16.10
N SER A 79 6.13 -3.63 -14.89
CA SER A 79 6.36 -4.93 -14.27
C SER A 79 5.71 -6.06 -15.09
N GLY A 80 6.37 -7.22 -15.13
CA GLY A 80 5.92 -8.46 -15.78
C GLY A 80 4.45 -8.82 -15.57
N ASP A 81 3.95 -8.60 -14.35
CA ASP A 81 2.58 -8.97 -13.96
C ASP A 81 1.51 -8.00 -14.51
N VAL A 82 1.87 -6.77 -14.90
CA VAL A 82 0.91 -5.74 -15.34
C VAL A 82 0.09 -6.23 -16.53
N GLY A 83 0.73 -6.89 -17.50
CA GLY A 83 0.04 -7.30 -18.71
C GLY A 83 -1.11 -8.27 -18.44
N ASN A 84 -0.90 -9.22 -17.52
CA ASN A 84 -1.93 -10.18 -17.11
C ASN A 84 -3.09 -9.47 -16.41
N TYR A 85 -2.83 -8.46 -15.57
CA TYR A 85 -3.90 -7.69 -14.90
C TYR A 85 -4.74 -6.87 -15.89
N LEU A 86 -4.12 -6.25 -16.89
CA LEU A 86 -4.82 -5.49 -17.92
C LEU A 86 -5.67 -6.40 -18.82
N GLU A 87 -5.11 -7.55 -19.21
CA GLU A 87 -5.82 -8.55 -20.00
C GLU A 87 -7.03 -9.11 -19.25
N LEU A 88 -6.87 -9.47 -17.97
CA LEU A 88 -7.96 -9.87 -17.08
C LEU A 88 -9.04 -8.80 -16.94
N ALA A 89 -8.65 -7.52 -16.86
CA ALA A 89 -9.60 -6.42 -16.70
C ALA A 89 -10.40 -6.17 -17.97
N LEU A 90 -9.78 -6.32 -19.14
CA LEU A 90 -10.43 -6.22 -20.45
C LEU A 90 -11.37 -7.42 -20.68
N ASN A 91 -10.90 -8.63 -20.35
CA ASN A 91 -11.57 -9.90 -20.60
C ASN A 91 -11.95 -10.60 -19.28
N PHE A 92 -12.68 -9.91 -18.40
CA PHE A 92 -13.12 -10.46 -17.11
C PHE A 92 -14.26 -11.47 -17.31
N THR A 93 -13.95 -12.60 -17.95
CA THR A 93 -14.90 -13.64 -18.36
C THR A 93 -14.44 -15.02 -17.88
N PRO A 94 -15.37 -16.00 -17.77
CA PRO A 94 -15.02 -17.36 -17.35
C PRO A 94 -13.92 -17.99 -18.21
N GLN A 95 -13.93 -17.75 -19.53
CA GLN A 95 -12.98 -18.33 -20.49
C GLN A 95 -11.54 -17.94 -20.19
N TYR A 96 -11.31 -16.73 -19.68
CA TYR A 96 -9.96 -16.31 -19.29
C TYR A 96 -9.45 -17.08 -18.07
N PHE A 97 -10.35 -17.35 -17.12
CA PHE A 97 -10.04 -18.06 -15.87
C PHE A 97 -9.84 -19.58 -16.06
N GLU A 98 -10.24 -20.15 -17.20
CA GLU A 98 -9.98 -21.57 -17.54
C GLU A 98 -8.47 -21.87 -17.67
N ASN A 99 -7.64 -20.86 -17.94
CA ASN A 99 -6.18 -20.99 -17.95
C ASN A 99 -5.54 -20.79 -16.56
N HIS A 100 -6.35 -20.73 -15.49
CA HIS A 100 -5.99 -20.78 -14.07
C HIS A 100 -5.13 -19.62 -13.51
N VAL A 101 -4.79 -18.61 -14.29
CA VAL A 101 -3.94 -17.50 -13.82
C VAL A 101 -4.77 -16.46 -13.03
N PHE A 102 -4.24 -15.98 -11.89
CA PHE A 102 -4.81 -14.91 -11.06
C PHE A 102 -6.24 -15.13 -10.49
N LEU A 103 -6.80 -16.33 -10.61
CA LEU A 103 -8.14 -16.68 -10.10
C LEU A 103 -8.30 -16.46 -8.58
N ASN A 104 -7.18 -16.49 -7.88
CA ASN A 104 -7.00 -16.22 -6.46
C ASN A 104 -6.92 -14.74 -6.06
N ARG A 105 -6.81 -13.82 -7.04
CA ARG A 105 -6.71 -12.36 -6.82
C ARG A 105 -7.61 -11.54 -7.76
N PRO A 106 -8.94 -11.82 -7.83
CA PRO A 106 -9.83 -11.23 -8.82
C PRO A 106 -10.18 -9.75 -8.60
N LEU A 107 -10.06 -9.22 -7.37
CA LEU A 107 -10.65 -7.91 -7.04
C LEU A 107 -10.04 -6.77 -7.85
N TYR A 108 -8.72 -6.75 -8.00
CA TYR A 108 -8.06 -5.64 -8.70
C TYR A 108 -8.44 -5.55 -10.18
N PRO A 109 -8.32 -6.63 -10.99
CA PRO A 109 -8.82 -6.61 -12.37
C PRO A 109 -10.32 -6.29 -12.47
N PHE A 110 -11.12 -6.83 -11.54
CA PHE A 110 -12.55 -6.53 -11.48
C PHE A 110 -12.83 -5.03 -11.27
N LEU A 111 -12.11 -4.38 -10.36
CA LEU A 111 -12.24 -2.94 -10.11
C LEU A 111 -11.79 -2.10 -11.32
N ILE A 112 -10.74 -2.51 -12.04
CA ILE A 112 -10.34 -1.85 -13.29
C ILE A 112 -11.46 -1.98 -14.33
N SER A 113 -11.99 -3.19 -14.52
CA SER A 113 -13.10 -3.45 -15.43
C SER A 113 -14.30 -2.56 -15.13
N LEU A 114 -14.73 -2.50 -13.86
CA LEU A 114 -15.81 -1.60 -13.42
C LEU A 114 -15.50 -0.12 -13.66
N THR A 115 -14.26 0.31 -13.44
CA THR A 115 -13.82 1.69 -13.67
C THR A 115 -13.79 2.03 -15.17
N SER A 116 -13.61 1.03 -16.03
CA SER A 116 -13.59 1.18 -17.48
C SER A 116 -14.99 1.34 -18.10
N ILE A 117 -16.05 0.78 -17.49
CA ILE A 117 -17.41 0.79 -18.04
C ILE A 117 -17.91 2.20 -18.43
N PRO A 118 -17.78 3.24 -17.58
CA PRO A 118 -18.20 4.59 -17.97
C PRO A 118 -17.37 5.18 -19.12
N LEU A 119 -16.09 4.79 -19.24
CA LEU A 119 -15.20 5.25 -20.32
C LEU A 119 -15.53 4.58 -21.65
N GLN A 120 -15.98 3.32 -21.61
CA GLN A 120 -16.42 2.57 -22.79
C GLN A 120 -17.65 3.17 -23.48
N ALA A 121 -18.41 4.05 -22.80
CA ALA A 121 -19.49 4.80 -23.42
C ALA A 121 -18.99 5.83 -24.46
N PHE A 122 -17.71 6.24 -24.37
CA PHE A 122 -17.12 7.27 -25.22
C PHE A 122 -15.97 6.75 -26.09
N LEU A 123 -15.40 5.60 -25.75
CA LEU A 123 -14.20 5.04 -26.35
C LEU A 123 -14.40 3.53 -26.57
N ALA A 124 -13.84 2.99 -27.66
CA ALA A 124 -13.89 1.56 -27.92
C ALA A 124 -13.12 0.78 -26.82
N PRO A 125 -13.57 -0.43 -26.42
CA PRO A 125 -12.82 -1.28 -25.51
C PRO A 125 -11.43 -1.58 -26.08
N SER A 126 -10.40 -1.29 -25.28
CA SER A 126 -9.01 -1.29 -25.75
C SER A 126 -8.05 -1.42 -24.56
N TYR A 127 -6.83 -1.91 -24.79
CA TYR A 127 -5.82 -2.03 -23.72
C TYR A 127 -5.39 -0.67 -23.18
N GLY A 128 -5.31 0.35 -24.04
CA GLY A 128 -5.05 1.73 -23.64
C GLY A 128 -6.14 2.28 -22.73
N LEU A 129 -7.42 2.02 -23.02
CA LEU A 129 -8.54 2.42 -22.16
C LEU A 129 -8.44 1.76 -20.78
N VAL A 130 -8.19 0.45 -20.75
CA VAL A 130 -8.07 -0.31 -19.49
C VAL A 130 -6.85 0.13 -18.69
N PHE A 131 -5.73 0.45 -19.35
CA PHE A 131 -4.57 1.06 -18.71
C PHE A 131 -4.92 2.40 -18.06
N VAL A 132 -5.56 3.33 -18.79
CA VAL A 132 -6.00 4.62 -18.24
C VAL A 132 -6.97 4.44 -17.07
N ALA A 133 -7.93 3.51 -17.19
CA ALA A 133 -8.86 3.17 -16.12
C ALA A 133 -8.12 2.65 -14.87
N SER A 134 -7.04 1.88 -15.05
CA SER A 134 -6.24 1.36 -13.96
C SER A 134 -5.44 2.46 -13.23
N ILE A 135 -4.87 3.42 -13.96
CA ILE A 135 -4.20 4.59 -13.38
C ILE A 135 -5.20 5.46 -12.61
N LEU A 136 -6.38 5.68 -13.18
CA LEU A 136 -7.46 6.39 -12.50
C LEU A 136 -7.88 5.68 -11.20
N LEU A 137 -8.05 4.35 -11.25
CA LEU A 137 -8.35 3.55 -10.07
C LEU A 137 -7.26 3.68 -9.01
N ASN A 138 -5.98 3.57 -9.38
CA ASN A 138 -4.85 3.75 -8.47
C ASN A 138 -4.88 5.13 -7.82
N PHE A 139 -5.08 6.19 -8.61
CA PHE A 139 -5.19 7.55 -8.12
C PHE A 139 -6.33 7.70 -7.09
N ILE A 140 -7.51 7.12 -7.36
CA ILE A 140 -8.65 7.12 -6.44
C ILE A 140 -8.31 6.38 -5.15
N LEU A 141 -7.77 5.17 -5.24
CA LEU A 141 -7.45 4.32 -4.09
C LEU A 141 -6.37 4.95 -3.20
N ILE A 142 -5.30 5.49 -3.80
CA ILE A 142 -4.24 6.19 -3.06
C ILE A 142 -4.75 7.48 -2.44
N SER A 143 -5.55 8.26 -3.15
CA SER A 143 -6.19 9.46 -2.59
C SER A 143 -7.06 9.13 -1.38
N LEU A 144 -7.89 8.08 -1.48
CA LEU A 144 -8.68 7.58 -0.36
C LEU A 144 -7.78 7.09 0.78
N ALA A 145 -6.70 6.37 0.49
CA ALA A 145 -5.75 5.88 1.49
C ALA A 145 -5.12 7.03 2.27
N VAL A 146 -4.66 8.08 1.59
CA VAL A 146 -4.06 9.28 2.18
C VAL A 146 -5.08 10.05 3.02
N VAL A 147 -6.32 10.20 2.53
CA VAL A 147 -7.39 10.85 3.30
C VAL A 147 -7.72 10.06 4.57
N LEU A 148 -7.90 8.74 4.46
CA LEU A 148 -8.18 7.88 5.61
C LEU A 148 -7.04 7.92 6.62
N PHE A 149 -5.79 7.93 6.15
CA PHE A 149 -4.60 8.05 6.98
C PHE A 149 -4.55 9.40 7.71
N PHE A 150 -4.76 10.50 6.99
CA PHE A 150 -4.85 11.84 7.58
C PHE A 150 -5.94 11.92 8.65
N LEU A 151 -7.13 11.36 8.38
CA LEU A 151 -8.24 11.34 9.33
C LEU A 151 -7.93 10.50 10.56
N LEU A 152 -7.31 9.33 10.38
CA LEU A 152 -6.85 8.48 11.46
C LEU A 152 -5.87 9.24 12.36
N LEU A 153 -4.82 9.79 11.78
CA LEU A 153 -3.78 10.49 12.52
C LEU A 153 -4.27 11.78 13.17
N LYS A 154 -5.17 12.53 12.51
CA LYS A 154 -5.76 13.74 13.10
C LYS A 154 -6.54 13.43 14.38
N ASN A 155 -7.11 12.23 14.48
CA ASN A 155 -7.81 11.82 15.69
C ASN A 155 -6.88 11.25 16.77
N LEU A 156 -5.65 10.89 16.43
CA LEU A 156 -4.65 10.30 17.33
C LEU A 156 -3.57 11.29 17.79
N PHE A 157 -3.27 12.28 16.95
CA PHE A 157 -2.16 13.22 17.10
C PHE A 157 -2.62 14.66 16.76
N SER A 158 -1.68 15.61 16.77
CA SER A 158 -1.95 16.98 16.35
C SER A 158 -2.19 17.08 14.83
N LEU A 159 -2.84 18.17 14.41
CA LEU A 159 -3.10 18.45 12.99
C LEU A 159 -1.81 18.45 12.15
N SER A 160 -0.74 19.02 12.69
CA SER A 160 0.57 19.08 12.02
C SER A 160 1.15 17.68 11.83
N VAL A 161 1.12 16.82 12.86
CA VAL A 161 1.59 15.44 12.74
C VAL A 161 0.81 14.69 11.68
N ALA A 162 -0.53 14.81 11.68
CA ALA A 162 -1.37 14.18 10.69
C ALA A 162 -1.06 14.65 9.26
N PHE A 163 -0.93 15.96 9.07
CA PHE A 163 -0.64 16.55 7.76
C PHE A 163 0.74 16.12 7.24
N PHE A 164 1.81 16.35 8.00
CA PHE A 164 3.16 16.02 7.55
C PHE A 164 3.40 14.52 7.39
N SER A 165 2.78 13.67 8.21
CA SER A 165 2.84 12.22 8.00
C SER A 165 2.16 11.79 6.71
N SER A 166 1.05 12.46 6.36
CA SER A 166 0.36 12.20 5.09
C SER A 166 1.19 12.69 3.90
N VAL A 167 1.88 13.82 4.04
CA VAL A 167 2.85 14.30 3.03
C VAL A 167 3.99 13.29 2.86
N LEU A 168 4.56 12.75 3.95
CA LEU A 168 5.58 11.71 3.85
C LEU A 168 5.08 10.44 3.17
N LEU A 169 3.82 10.05 3.41
CA LEU A 169 3.20 8.92 2.69
C LEU A 169 3.06 9.23 1.20
N ILE A 170 2.54 10.40 0.83
CA ILE A 170 2.37 10.80 -0.59
C ILE A 170 3.70 10.71 -1.35
N PHE A 171 4.77 11.24 -0.75
CA PHE A 171 6.10 11.27 -1.37
C PHE A 171 6.96 10.04 -1.06
N SER A 172 6.35 8.94 -0.59
CA SER A 172 7.07 7.70 -0.30
C SER A 172 7.39 6.92 -1.58
N PRO A 173 8.46 6.09 -1.58
CA PRO A 173 8.79 5.23 -2.73
C PRO A 173 7.63 4.29 -3.11
N SER A 174 6.89 3.79 -2.11
CA SER A 174 5.75 2.90 -2.34
C SER A 174 4.60 3.60 -3.05
N VAL A 175 4.24 4.84 -2.67
CA VAL A 175 3.17 5.60 -3.33
C VAL A 175 3.56 6.02 -4.73
N HIS A 176 4.81 6.43 -4.94
CA HIS A 176 5.30 6.80 -6.27
C HIS A 176 5.03 5.69 -7.29
N ILE A 177 5.41 4.45 -6.97
CA ILE A 177 5.18 3.31 -7.87
C ILE A 177 3.70 2.91 -7.90
N ALA A 178 3.02 2.96 -6.76
CA ALA A 178 1.62 2.56 -6.69
C ALA A 178 0.66 3.43 -7.50
N LEU A 179 1.05 4.67 -7.78
CA LEU A 179 0.28 5.55 -8.64
C LEU A 179 0.36 5.16 -10.12
N ILE A 180 1.51 4.65 -10.57
CA ILE A 180 1.79 4.46 -11.99
C ILE A 180 1.78 2.98 -12.43
N GLN A 181 1.94 2.02 -11.52
CA GLN A 181 1.95 0.59 -11.87
C GLN A 181 0.58 -0.09 -11.63
N PRO A 182 -0.07 -0.65 -12.68
CA PRO A 182 -1.34 -1.37 -12.56
C PRO A 182 -1.19 -2.76 -11.94
N LEU A 183 -0.98 -2.81 -10.63
CA LEU A 183 -0.72 -4.05 -9.89
C LEU A 183 -1.66 -4.18 -8.68
N ALA A 184 -2.06 -5.41 -8.32
CA ALA A 184 -2.90 -5.62 -7.14
C ALA A 184 -2.19 -5.24 -5.83
N GLU A 185 -0.86 -5.20 -5.85
CA GLU A 185 0.00 -4.65 -4.81
C GLU A 185 -0.40 -3.21 -4.44
N MET A 186 -0.99 -2.46 -5.36
CA MET A 186 -1.32 -1.05 -5.14
C MET A 186 -2.57 -0.87 -4.28
N LEU A 187 -3.41 -1.92 -4.17
CA LEU A 187 -4.48 -1.99 -3.18
C LEU A 187 -3.95 -2.02 -1.75
N MET A 188 -2.69 -2.39 -1.53
CA MET A 188 -2.14 -2.59 -0.19
C MET A 188 -2.16 -1.33 0.66
N ILE A 189 -1.70 -0.21 0.10
CA ILE A 189 -1.61 1.06 0.84
C ILE A 189 -3.01 1.49 1.30
N PHE A 190 -4.00 1.35 0.42
CA PHE A 190 -5.41 1.56 0.71
C PHE A 190 -5.94 0.59 1.77
N ALA A 191 -5.68 -0.71 1.62
CA ALA A 191 -6.13 -1.74 2.54
C ALA A 191 -5.62 -1.48 3.97
N VAL A 192 -4.35 -1.11 4.13
CA VAL A 192 -3.75 -0.77 5.43
C VAL A 192 -4.41 0.47 6.03
N SER A 193 -4.56 1.55 5.25
CA SER A 193 -5.18 2.80 5.72
C SER A 193 -6.62 2.56 6.17
N LEU A 194 -7.40 1.85 5.36
CA LEU A 194 -8.79 1.55 5.63
C LEU A 194 -8.93 0.67 6.86
N THR A 195 -8.17 -0.41 6.94
CA THR A 195 -8.15 -1.33 8.08
C THR A 195 -7.80 -0.60 9.37
N ALA A 196 -6.72 0.19 9.38
CA ALA A 196 -6.33 0.95 10.56
C ALA A 196 -7.40 1.97 10.99
N TYR A 197 -8.02 2.65 10.03
CA TYR A 197 -9.11 3.59 10.28
C TYR A 197 -10.38 2.91 10.82
N LEU A 198 -10.79 1.79 10.22
CA LEU A 198 -11.94 1.01 10.66
C LEU A 198 -11.72 0.42 12.06
N LEU A 199 -10.53 -0.11 12.32
CA LEU A 199 -10.15 -0.62 13.64
C LEU A 199 -10.22 0.49 14.70
N TYR A 200 -9.69 1.68 14.40
CA TYR A 200 -9.79 2.82 15.31
C TYR A 200 -11.24 3.20 15.63
N ASN A 201 -12.08 3.27 14.60
CA ASN A 201 -13.51 3.59 14.77
C ASN A 201 -14.25 2.51 15.56
N TYR A 202 -13.88 1.25 15.38
CA TYR A 202 -14.41 0.13 16.13
C TYR A 202 -14.03 0.21 17.61
N ILE A 203 -12.74 0.42 17.92
CA ILE A 203 -12.25 0.51 19.30
C ILE A 203 -12.96 1.63 20.08
N LYS A 204 -13.27 2.74 19.44
CA LYS A 204 -14.01 3.85 20.08
C LYS A 204 -15.42 3.50 20.53
N LYS A 205 -16.14 2.72 19.73
CA LYS A 205 -17.56 2.36 19.96
C LYS A 205 -17.80 0.95 19.45
N PRO A 206 -17.35 -0.07 20.20
CA PRO A 206 -17.39 -1.46 19.75
C PRO A 206 -18.83 -1.94 19.63
N SER A 207 -19.14 -2.61 18.52
CA SER A 207 -20.37 -3.38 18.36
C SER A 207 -20.13 -4.56 17.42
N ILE A 208 -20.86 -5.66 17.62
CA ILE A 208 -20.73 -6.86 16.78
C ILE A 208 -21.09 -6.54 15.32
N PHE A 209 -22.15 -5.76 15.09
CA PHE A 209 -22.53 -5.36 13.72
C PHE A 209 -21.40 -4.61 12.99
N LYS A 210 -20.75 -3.65 13.66
CA LYS A 210 -19.60 -2.93 13.08
C LYS A 210 -18.42 -3.86 12.81
N LEU A 211 -18.17 -4.80 13.71
CA LEU A 211 -17.12 -5.81 13.54
C LEU A 211 -17.39 -6.69 12.33
N MET A 212 -18.63 -7.15 12.15
CA MET A 212 -19.03 -7.94 10.99
C MET A 212 -18.87 -7.16 9.69
N LEU A 213 -19.33 -5.90 9.64
CA LEU A 213 -19.17 -5.06 8.46
C LEU A 213 -17.69 -4.83 8.13
N TYR A 214 -16.88 -4.52 9.14
CA TYR A 214 -15.43 -4.38 8.97
C TYR A 214 -14.80 -5.68 8.48
N SER A 215 -15.15 -6.81 9.09
CA SER A 215 -14.66 -8.13 8.73
C SER A 215 -14.99 -8.49 7.27
N LEU A 216 -16.22 -8.20 6.80
CA LEU A 216 -16.60 -8.36 5.40
C LEU A 216 -15.75 -7.48 4.46
N VAL A 217 -15.51 -6.21 4.82
CA VAL A 217 -14.65 -5.32 4.03
C VAL A 217 -13.23 -5.86 3.92
N VAL A 218 -12.64 -6.37 5.01
CA VAL A 218 -11.33 -7.03 4.97
C VAL A 218 -11.36 -8.28 4.10
N GLY A 219 -12.41 -9.09 4.21
CA GLY A 219 -12.60 -10.27 3.36
C GLY A 219 -12.66 -9.93 1.87
N VAL A 220 -13.33 -8.84 1.50
CA VAL A 220 -13.32 -8.35 0.11
C VAL A 220 -11.91 -7.94 -0.29
N LEU A 221 -11.18 -7.18 0.53
CA LEU A 221 -9.80 -6.78 0.24
C LEU A 221 -8.85 -7.99 0.06
N MET A 222 -9.10 -9.10 0.75
CA MET A 222 -8.34 -10.34 0.58
C MET A 222 -8.53 -10.99 -0.80
N LEU A 223 -9.62 -10.68 -1.51
CA LEU A 223 -9.79 -11.05 -2.93
C LEU A 223 -8.89 -10.24 -3.86
N GLY A 224 -8.27 -9.14 -3.40
CA GLY A 224 -7.28 -8.39 -4.18
C GLY A 224 -5.89 -8.98 -4.05
N LYS A 225 -5.48 -9.24 -2.82
CA LYS A 225 -4.30 -10.04 -2.51
C LYS A 225 -4.43 -10.52 -1.07
N MET A 226 -4.08 -11.78 -0.82
CA MET A 226 -4.34 -12.43 0.47
C MET A 226 -3.40 -11.93 1.57
N PHE A 227 -3.74 -10.79 2.17
CA PHE A 227 -3.02 -10.24 3.32
C PHE A 227 -3.49 -10.85 4.61
N PHE A 228 -3.12 -12.11 4.84
CA PHE A 228 -3.38 -12.76 6.12
C PHE A 228 -2.81 -11.97 7.30
N ALA A 229 -1.72 -11.21 7.09
CA ALA A 229 -1.11 -10.36 8.13
C ALA A 229 -2.10 -9.40 8.80
N ILE A 230 -3.04 -8.81 8.05
CA ILE A 230 -4.06 -7.91 8.61
C ILE A 230 -5.05 -8.68 9.49
N SER A 231 -5.53 -9.83 9.01
CA SER A 231 -6.45 -10.68 9.76
C SER A 231 -5.80 -11.27 11.02
N PHE A 232 -4.56 -11.74 10.91
CA PHE A 232 -3.75 -12.16 12.05
C PHE A 232 -3.53 -11.02 13.03
N PHE A 233 -3.34 -9.80 12.54
CA PHE A 233 -3.14 -8.66 13.42
C PHE A 233 -4.35 -8.38 14.29
N ILE A 234 -5.53 -8.41 13.70
CA ILE A 234 -6.80 -8.20 14.40
C ILE A 234 -7.06 -9.33 15.39
N LEU A 235 -6.73 -10.58 15.03
CA LEU A 235 -6.84 -11.73 15.92
C LEU A 235 -5.93 -11.62 17.14
N LEU A 236 -4.69 -11.23 16.93
CA LEU A 236 -3.71 -11.09 18.01
C LEU A 236 -4.06 -9.93 18.94
N LEU A 237 -4.64 -8.83 18.42
CA LEU A 237 -5.24 -7.80 19.26
C LEU A 237 -6.46 -8.33 20.05
N ALA A 238 -7.31 -9.15 19.44
CA ALA A 238 -8.45 -9.74 20.13
C ALA A 238 -8.00 -10.63 21.29
N LEU A 239 -6.96 -11.45 21.10
CA LEU A 239 -6.33 -12.25 22.16
C LEU A 239 -5.75 -11.36 23.27
N TYR A 240 -4.97 -10.35 22.91
CA TYR A 240 -4.34 -9.42 23.86
C TYR A 240 -5.37 -8.73 24.76
N PHE A 241 -6.47 -8.24 24.17
CA PHE A 241 -7.55 -7.59 24.92
C PHE A 241 -8.58 -8.57 25.52
N LYS A 242 -8.35 -9.90 25.44
CA LYS A 242 -9.26 -10.95 25.92
C LYS A 242 -10.67 -10.88 25.29
N ARG A 243 -10.76 -10.41 24.04
CA ARG A 243 -11.98 -10.24 23.24
C ARG A 243 -12.19 -11.42 22.29
N TYR A 244 -12.19 -12.64 22.85
CA TYR A 244 -12.16 -13.89 22.09
C TYR A 244 -13.37 -14.05 21.16
N LYS A 245 -14.57 -13.69 21.64
CA LYS A 245 -15.81 -13.78 20.87
C LYS A 245 -15.71 -12.92 19.61
N GLU A 246 -15.19 -11.70 19.73
CA GLU A 246 -14.98 -10.80 18.61
C GLU A 246 -13.89 -11.33 17.67
N GLY A 247 -12.81 -11.90 18.19
CA GLY A 247 -11.80 -12.60 17.39
C GLY A 247 -12.42 -13.70 16.52
N ILE A 248 -13.23 -14.59 17.11
CA ILE A 248 -13.90 -15.68 16.40
C ILE A 248 -14.87 -15.15 15.33
N ILE A 249 -15.71 -14.16 15.67
CA ILE A 249 -16.65 -13.57 14.71
C ILE A 249 -15.89 -12.94 13.55
N PHE A 250 -14.84 -12.18 13.83
CA PHE A 250 -13.99 -11.61 12.80
C PHE A 250 -13.37 -12.70 11.91
N SER A 251 -12.87 -13.80 12.51
CA SER A 251 -12.31 -14.94 11.78
C SER A 251 -13.30 -15.62 10.86
N LEU A 252 -14.55 -15.81 11.27
CA LEU A 252 -15.54 -16.48 10.43
C LEU A 252 -16.07 -15.56 9.33
N VAL A 253 -16.36 -14.30 9.68
CA VAL A 253 -17.01 -13.37 8.76
C VAL A 253 -16.08 -12.90 7.64
N HIS A 254 -14.78 -12.78 7.88
CA HIS A 254 -13.86 -12.30 6.82
C HIS A 254 -13.62 -13.36 5.73
N LEU A 255 -13.94 -14.63 6.00
CA LEU A 255 -13.86 -15.70 5.01
C LEU A 255 -15.09 -15.73 4.08
N ILE A 256 -16.18 -15.04 4.44
CA ILE A 256 -17.43 -15.07 3.68
C ILE A 256 -17.22 -14.59 2.22
N PRO A 257 -16.54 -13.45 1.94
CA PRO A 257 -16.31 -13.03 0.56
C PRO A 257 -15.48 -14.03 -0.24
N LEU A 258 -14.48 -14.66 0.39
CA LEU A 258 -13.69 -15.72 -0.24
C LEU A 258 -14.52 -16.96 -0.54
N ALA A 259 -15.40 -17.37 0.38
CA ALA A 259 -16.31 -18.49 0.20
C ALA A 259 -17.30 -18.22 -0.93
N PHE A 260 -17.87 -17.02 -1.01
CA PHE A 260 -18.75 -16.64 -2.12
C PHE A 260 -18.02 -16.65 -3.45
N TRP A 261 -16.78 -16.13 -3.51
CA TRP A 261 -15.98 -16.19 -4.73
C TRP A 261 -15.68 -17.63 -5.14
N TYR A 262 -15.25 -18.49 -4.20
CA TYR A 262 -15.02 -19.91 -4.45
C TYR A 262 -16.27 -20.62 -4.97
N LEU A 263 -17.42 -20.40 -4.33
CA LEU A 263 -18.69 -20.99 -4.75
C LEU A 263 -19.11 -20.47 -6.13
N TRP A 264 -18.92 -19.18 -6.41
CA TRP A 264 -19.23 -18.62 -7.72
C TRP A 264 -18.40 -19.29 -8.83
N VAL A 265 -17.08 -19.36 -8.67
CA VAL A 265 -16.18 -19.97 -9.64
C VAL A 265 -16.52 -21.46 -9.85
N THR A 266 -16.67 -22.22 -8.77
CA THR A 266 -16.86 -23.68 -8.87
C THR A 266 -18.28 -24.09 -9.25
N GLN A 267 -19.30 -23.36 -8.78
CA GLN A 267 -20.71 -23.74 -8.97
C GLN A 267 -21.35 -23.03 -10.16
N VAL A 268 -20.99 -21.79 -10.44
CA VAL A 268 -21.57 -21.01 -11.56
C VAL A 268 -20.70 -21.16 -12.79
N TRP A 269 -19.40 -20.85 -12.70
CA TRP A 269 -18.50 -20.94 -13.85
C TRP A 269 -18.01 -22.36 -14.14
N LYS A 270 -18.18 -23.29 -13.20
CA LYS A 270 -17.73 -24.69 -13.32
C LYS A 270 -16.22 -24.84 -13.54
N ILE A 271 -15.44 -23.86 -13.07
CA ILE A 271 -13.98 -23.87 -13.17
C ILE A 271 -13.40 -24.46 -11.87
N PRO A 272 -12.41 -25.38 -11.95
CA PRO A 272 -11.72 -25.86 -10.75
C PRO A 272 -10.97 -24.71 -10.08
N PHE A 273 -11.19 -24.53 -8.78
CA PHE A 273 -10.55 -23.43 -8.06
C PHE A 273 -9.07 -23.73 -7.81
N PHE A 274 -8.20 -22.95 -8.43
CA PHE A 274 -6.75 -23.08 -8.33
C PHE A 274 -6.14 -21.93 -7.53
N PHE A 275 -5.12 -22.24 -6.72
CA PHE A 275 -4.41 -21.25 -5.91
C PHE A 275 -2.91 -21.30 -6.19
N HIS A 276 -2.47 -20.50 -7.16
CA HIS A 276 -1.11 -20.52 -7.71
C HIS A 276 -0.02 -20.34 -6.64
N GLN A 277 -0.21 -19.52 -5.61
CA GLN A 277 0.84 -19.36 -4.61
C GLN A 277 1.00 -20.59 -3.70
N VAL A 278 -0.03 -21.41 -3.50
CA VAL A 278 0.08 -22.63 -2.68
C VAL A 278 0.62 -23.77 -3.53
N GLN A 279 0.09 -23.95 -4.74
CA GLN A 279 0.44 -25.10 -5.58
C GLN A 279 1.83 -24.94 -6.21
N ASP A 280 2.14 -23.78 -6.78
CA ASP A 280 3.40 -23.57 -7.49
C ASP A 280 4.50 -23.03 -6.58
N TRP A 281 4.14 -22.21 -5.58
CA TRP A 281 5.13 -21.55 -4.70
C TRP A 281 5.16 -22.10 -3.27
N GLY A 282 4.32 -23.07 -2.92
CA GLY A 282 4.29 -23.67 -1.58
C GLY A 282 3.98 -22.69 -0.45
N ALA A 283 3.34 -21.55 -0.75
CA ALA A 283 3.05 -20.51 0.22
C ALA A 283 2.22 -21.07 1.39
N GLY A 284 2.68 -20.83 2.62
CA GLY A 284 2.08 -21.37 3.84
C GLY A 284 2.49 -22.81 4.18
N VAL A 285 2.83 -23.65 3.20
CA VAL A 285 3.36 -25.01 3.42
C VAL A 285 4.85 -24.97 3.83
N TRP A 286 5.56 -23.93 3.38
CA TRP A 286 6.98 -23.72 3.64
C TRP A 286 7.37 -23.82 5.13
N ILE A 287 6.48 -23.41 6.05
CA ILE A 287 6.78 -23.32 7.48
C ILE A 287 6.88 -24.72 8.09
N PHE A 288 6.06 -25.65 7.59
CA PHE A 288 6.13 -27.05 7.95
C PHE A 288 7.37 -27.68 7.31
N ASN A 289 7.68 -27.33 6.06
CA ASN A 289 8.85 -27.86 5.35
C ASN A 289 10.19 -27.40 5.95
N ILE A 290 10.28 -26.21 6.55
CA ILE A 290 11.52 -25.69 7.14
C ILE A 290 11.99 -26.54 8.32
N PHE A 291 11.06 -27.15 9.06
CA PHE A 291 11.35 -28.06 10.18
C PHE A 291 11.58 -29.51 9.73
N LEU A 292 11.27 -29.84 8.48
CA LEU A 292 11.55 -31.15 7.88
C LEU A 292 12.96 -31.21 7.26
N GLY A 293 13.59 -30.05 7.02
CA GLY A 293 14.94 -29.95 6.47
C GLY A 293 16.05 -30.04 7.53
N PRO A 294 17.33 -30.03 7.10
CA PRO A 294 18.46 -30.01 8.02
C PRO A 294 18.44 -28.77 8.92
N TRP A 295 18.50 -28.98 10.24
CA TRP A 295 18.41 -27.91 11.26
C TRP A 295 19.36 -26.74 11.05
N HIS A 296 20.55 -26.96 10.50
CA HIS A 296 21.51 -25.89 10.21
C HIS A 296 21.00 -24.89 9.15
N LYS A 297 20.24 -25.35 8.15
CA LYS A 297 19.63 -24.46 7.13
C LYS A 297 18.49 -23.64 7.72
N ALA A 298 17.65 -24.28 8.55
CA ALA A 298 16.59 -23.57 9.27
C ALA A 298 17.18 -22.50 10.20
N PHE A 299 18.27 -22.82 10.93
CA PHE A 299 18.95 -21.87 11.80
C PHE A 299 19.58 -20.70 11.03
N GLN A 300 20.20 -20.94 9.87
CA GLN A 300 20.71 -19.88 9.00
C GLN A 300 19.59 -18.93 8.54
N VAL A 301 18.45 -19.47 8.12
CA VAL A 301 17.28 -18.67 7.75
C VAL A 301 16.82 -17.83 8.95
N LEU A 302 16.70 -18.43 10.14
CA LEU A 302 16.28 -17.72 11.35
C LEU A 302 17.23 -16.57 11.72
N LEU A 303 18.54 -16.77 11.61
CA LEU A 303 19.54 -15.73 11.88
C LEU A 303 19.53 -14.59 10.85
N ALA A 304 19.11 -14.86 9.61
CA ALA A 304 19.02 -13.84 8.56
C ALA A 304 17.81 -12.90 8.73
N ILE A 305 16.74 -13.33 9.41
CA ILE A 305 15.48 -12.56 9.53
C ILE A 305 15.70 -11.14 10.06
N PRO A 306 16.44 -10.90 11.17
CA PRO A 306 16.63 -9.55 11.69
C PRO A 306 17.35 -8.63 10.70
N PHE A 307 18.35 -9.15 9.99
CA PHE A 307 19.11 -8.39 9.00
C PHE A 307 18.25 -8.04 7.80
N ASN A 308 17.56 -9.03 7.22
CA ASN A 308 16.66 -8.84 6.09
C ASN A 308 15.49 -7.91 6.45
N PHE A 309 15.03 -7.92 7.70
CA PHE A 309 14.02 -6.97 8.18
C PHE A 309 14.55 -5.53 8.28
N ILE A 310 15.74 -5.33 8.86
CA ILE A 310 16.35 -4.00 8.93
C ILE A 310 16.61 -3.47 7.53
N GLU A 311 17.13 -4.32 6.65
CA GLU A 311 17.35 -4.01 5.25
C GLU A 311 16.03 -3.59 4.58
N ALA A 312 14.97 -4.37 4.73
CA ALA A 312 13.63 -4.04 4.23
C ALA A 312 13.06 -2.73 4.80
N LEU A 313 13.31 -2.41 6.08
CA LEU A 313 12.92 -1.13 6.66
C LEU A 313 13.67 0.03 6.01
N ILE A 314 15.00 -0.06 5.91
CA ILE A 314 15.85 0.98 5.33
C ILE A 314 15.43 1.23 3.88
N TYR A 315 15.13 0.16 3.16
CA TYR A 315 14.66 0.22 1.79
C TYR A 315 13.26 0.80 1.67
N GLY A 316 12.31 0.38 2.51
CA GLY A 316 10.91 0.84 2.44
C GLY A 316 10.68 2.28 2.90
N PHE A 317 11.45 2.76 3.88
CA PHE A 317 11.23 4.07 4.49
C PHE A 317 12.38 5.03 4.34
N ILE A 318 13.53 4.58 3.85
CA ILE A 318 14.81 5.29 3.90
C ILE A 318 15.30 5.44 5.34
N LEU A 319 16.63 5.46 5.51
CA LEU A 319 17.26 5.54 6.84
C LEU A 319 16.78 6.76 7.65
N ILE A 320 16.51 7.90 7.00
CA ILE A 320 16.18 9.15 7.68
C ILE A 320 14.84 9.05 8.44
N PRO A 321 13.69 8.70 7.84
CA PRO A 321 12.45 8.49 8.59
C PRO A 321 12.57 7.48 9.72
N LEU A 322 13.35 6.40 9.56
CA LEU A 322 13.57 5.41 10.61
C LEU A 322 14.30 6.00 11.82
N LEU A 323 15.39 6.74 11.60
CA LEU A 323 16.15 7.37 12.68
C LEU A 323 15.28 8.33 13.50
N PHE A 324 14.49 9.18 12.82
CA PHE A 324 13.55 10.06 13.51
C PHE A 324 12.40 9.30 14.18
N SER A 325 11.96 8.18 13.59
CA SER A 325 10.92 7.32 14.17
C SER A 325 11.34 6.76 15.52
N ILE A 326 12.59 6.28 15.65
CA ILE A 326 13.17 5.78 16.91
C ILE A 326 13.14 6.87 17.99
N ILE A 327 13.50 8.11 17.64
CA ILE A 327 13.48 9.25 18.56
C ILE A 327 12.03 9.59 18.95
N GLY A 328 11.16 9.72 17.95
CA GLY A 328 9.76 10.09 18.13
C GLY A 328 8.95 9.08 18.92
N PHE A 329 9.35 7.81 18.92
CA PHE A 329 8.73 6.76 19.71
C PHE A 329 8.67 7.12 21.20
N LYS A 330 9.70 7.79 21.73
CA LYS A 330 9.76 8.24 23.14
C LYS A 330 8.67 9.27 23.47
N PHE A 331 8.18 9.99 22.47
CA PHE A 331 7.19 11.07 22.60
C PHE A 331 5.76 10.63 22.28
N LEU A 332 5.52 9.33 22.05
CA LEU A 332 4.18 8.81 21.90
C LEU A 332 3.36 9.01 23.18
N PRO A 333 2.09 9.45 23.07
CA PRO A 333 1.22 9.57 24.24
C PRO A 333 0.98 8.22 24.93
N PHE A 334 0.95 8.19 26.26
CA PHE A 334 0.94 6.96 27.07
C PHE A 334 -0.18 5.96 26.73
N LYS A 335 -1.36 6.43 26.28
CA LYS A 335 -2.49 5.56 25.91
C LYS A 335 -2.30 4.82 24.56
N SER A 336 -1.40 5.28 23.69
CA SER A 336 -1.16 4.66 22.37
C SER A 336 0.07 3.76 22.32
N LYS A 337 0.97 3.86 23.31
CA LYS A 337 2.24 3.11 23.35
C LYS A 337 2.06 1.60 23.11
N ASN A 338 1.07 0.94 23.73
CA ASN A 338 0.90 -0.51 23.60
C ASN A 338 0.47 -0.95 22.20
N ILE A 339 -0.39 -0.19 21.51
CA ILE A 339 -0.81 -0.50 20.13
C ILE A 339 0.36 -0.29 19.16
N PHE A 340 1.19 0.73 19.41
CA PHE A 340 2.36 1.05 18.60
C PHE A 340 3.59 0.20 18.92
N TYR A 341 3.69 -0.43 20.09
CA TYR A 341 4.70 -1.46 20.39
C TYR A 341 4.29 -2.83 19.84
N PHE A 342 2.98 -3.12 19.85
CA PHE A 342 2.45 -4.38 19.32
C PHE A 342 2.57 -4.44 17.79
N GLY A 343 2.34 -3.34 17.08
CA GLY A 343 2.44 -3.28 15.63
C GLY A 343 3.78 -3.74 15.05
N PRO A 344 4.94 -3.22 15.52
CA PRO A 344 6.26 -3.67 15.10
C PRO A 344 6.54 -5.11 15.54
N PHE A 345 6.13 -5.53 16.74
CA PHE A 345 6.34 -6.90 17.22
C PHE A 345 5.53 -7.92 16.41
N LEU A 346 4.34 -7.53 15.99
CA LEU A 346 3.42 -8.31 15.18
C LEU A 346 3.77 -8.25 13.70
N SER A 347 4.29 -7.13 13.20
CA SER A 347 4.95 -7.13 11.90
C SER A 347 6.14 -8.07 11.96
N LEU A 348 6.99 -8.02 12.98
CA LEU A 348 8.12 -8.94 13.14
C LEU A 348 7.67 -10.41 13.27
N PHE A 349 6.53 -10.67 13.93
CA PHE A 349 5.89 -11.97 14.00
C PHE A 349 5.27 -12.41 12.66
N ALA A 350 4.54 -11.55 11.97
CA ALA A 350 4.03 -11.82 10.62
C ALA A 350 5.18 -12.05 9.64
N LEU A 351 6.27 -11.29 9.77
CA LEU A 351 7.52 -11.43 9.01
C LEU A 351 8.28 -12.70 9.39
N PHE A 352 8.14 -13.19 10.63
CA PHE A 352 8.65 -14.49 11.08
C PHE A 352 7.87 -15.65 10.44
N PHE A 353 6.56 -15.51 10.26
CA PHE A 353 5.70 -16.55 9.67
C PHE A 353 5.61 -16.48 8.12
N VAL A 354 5.85 -15.31 7.50
CA VAL A 354 5.59 -15.01 6.07
C VAL A 354 6.87 -14.87 5.22
N ILE A 355 7.91 -15.65 5.51
CA ILE A 355 8.89 -16.03 4.47
C ILE A 355 10.04 -15.04 4.24
N ASN A 356 11.26 -15.58 4.28
CA ASN A 356 12.53 -14.98 3.86
C ASN A 356 12.54 -14.44 2.41
N LEU A 357 11.47 -14.68 1.63
CA LEU A 357 11.29 -14.30 0.23
C LEU A 357 10.45 -13.03 0.05
N TYR A 358 9.63 -12.63 1.04
CA TYR A 358 8.69 -11.51 0.88
C TYR A 358 8.84 -10.36 1.90
N LEU A 359 9.91 -10.38 2.70
CA LEU A 359 10.22 -9.39 3.73
C LEU A 359 10.24 -7.95 3.18
N TYR A 360 10.88 -7.75 2.01
CA TYR A 360 10.97 -6.44 1.34
C TYR A 360 9.61 -5.86 0.95
N TYR A 361 8.71 -6.72 0.46
CA TYR A 361 7.41 -6.30 -0.06
C TYR A 361 6.44 -5.83 1.03
N HIS A 362 6.69 -6.13 2.31
CA HIS A 362 5.72 -5.88 3.39
C HIS A 362 6.19 -4.86 4.44
N ALA A 363 7.43 -4.37 4.36
CA ALA A 363 7.91 -3.33 5.26
C ALA A 363 6.99 -2.08 5.23
N PHE A 364 6.45 -1.73 4.06
CA PHE A 364 5.53 -0.60 3.91
C PHE A 364 4.31 -0.69 4.86
N LEU A 365 3.88 -1.88 5.31
CA LEU A 365 2.79 -2.05 6.29
C LEU A 365 3.02 -1.25 7.59
N LEU A 366 4.27 -0.88 7.89
CA LEU A 366 4.67 -0.12 9.06
C LEU A 366 4.55 1.40 8.90
N TYR A 367 4.16 1.92 7.73
CA TYR A 367 4.00 3.36 7.52
C TYR A 367 3.05 4.04 8.52
N PRO A 368 1.96 3.39 9.01
CA PRO A 368 1.09 4.01 10.01
C PRO A 368 1.77 4.25 11.35
N ILE A 369 2.92 3.63 11.58
CA ILE A 369 3.75 3.79 12.77
C ILE A 369 4.94 4.70 12.48
N ILE A 370 5.69 4.39 11.42
CA ILE A 370 6.97 5.04 11.11
C ILE A 370 6.78 6.53 10.80
N TYR A 371 5.84 6.91 9.94
CA TYR A 371 5.68 8.32 9.57
C TYR A 371 5.23 9.21 10.74
N PRO A 372 4.17 8.91 11.52
CA PRO A 372 3.79 9.77 12.63
C PRO A 372 4.85 9.84 13.73
N THR A 373 5.55 8.74 14.01
CA THR A 373 6.67 8.78 14.97
C THR A 373 7.85 9.56 14.41
N ALA A 374 8.20 9.43 13.12
CA ALA A 374 9.23 10.24 12.49
C ALA A 374 8.92 11.74 12.63
N ILE A 375 7.69 12.15 12.36
CA ILE A 375 7.27 13.55 12.51
C ILE A 375 7.39 14.04 13.97
N LEU A 376 7.03 13.21 14.94
CA LEU A 376 7.23 13.54 16.36
C LEU A 376 8.72 13.69 16.72
N GLY A 377 9.58 12.82 16.17
CA GLY A 377 11.03 12.90 16.36
C GLY A 377 11.65 14.17 15.76
N ILE A 378 11.25 14.51 14.54
CA ILE A 378 11.67 15.77 13.87
C ILE A 378 11.22 16.97 14.70
N GLY A 379 9.96 16.96 15.17
CA GLY A 379 9.42 18.02 16.04
C GLY A 379 10.23 18.20 17.32
N SER A 380 10.57 17.10 18.00
CA SER A 380 11.36 17.14 19.24
C SER A 380 12.75 17.76 19.06
N ILE A 381 13.45 17.38 17.98
CA ILE A 381 14.77 17.94 17.66
C ILE A 381 14.62 19.42 17.27
N SER A 382 13.63 19.76 16.44
CA SER A 382 13.33 21.13 16.05
C SER A 382 13.06 22.04 17.27
N ASP A 383 12.27 21.57 18.24
CA ASP A 383 11.97 22.30 19.47
C ASP A 383 13.22 22.47 20.35
N SER A 384 14.13 21.49 20.35
CA SER A 384 15.40 21.59 21.05
C SER A 384 16.31 22.66 20.41
N LEU A 385 16.30 22.77 19.07
CA LEU A 385 17.06 23.78 18.34
C LEU A 385 16.53 25.21 18.57
N LYS A 386 15.24 25.35 18.85
CA LYS A 386 14.59 26.63 19.18
C LYS A 386 15.26 27.33 20.37
N LYS A 387 15.81 26.57 21.32
CA LYS A 387 16.52 27.10 22.51
C LYS A 387 17.78 27.88 22.13
N TYR A 388 18.42 27.55 21.01
CA TYR A 388 19.61 28.24 20.55
C TYR A 388 19.26 29.47 19.70
N ARG A 389 18.38 29.30 18.69
CA ARG A 389 17.81 30.41 17.91
C ARG A 389 16.37 30.10 17.46
N PRO A 390 15.41 31.04 17.62
CA PRO A 390 14.01 30.78 17.28
C PRO A 390 13.75 30.37 15.82
N TRP A 391 14.56 30.86 14.88
CA TRP A 391 14.41 30.57 13.45
C TRP A 391 15.04 29.23 13.02
N PHE A 392 15.90 28.61 13.84
CA PHE A 392 16.46 27.29 13.53
C PHE A 392 15.39 26.20 13.49
N SER A 393 14.39 26.28 14.38
CA SER A 393 13.30 25.31 14.45
C SER A 393 12.53 25.15 13.13
N PRO A 394 11.94 26.21 12.55
CA PRO A 394 11.20 26.09 11.29
C PRO A 394 12.12 25.71 10.11
N VAL A 395 13.35 26.23 10.07
CA VAL A 395 14.32 25.91 9.01
C VAL A 395 14.72 24.43 9.04
N PHE A 396 15.08 23.90 10.22
CA PHE A 396 15.42 22.49 10.38
C PHE A 396 14.26 21.58 9.99
N TYR A 397 13.04 21.93 10.40
CA TYR A 397 11.84 21.15 10.12
C TYR A 397 11.58 21.07 8.61
N ILE A 398 11.61 22.21 7.91
CA ILE A 398 11.40 22.29 6.46
C ILE A 398 12.51 21.53 5.72
N LEU A 399 13.79 21.79 6.06
CA LEU A 399 14.91 21.13 5.41
C LEU A 399 14.87 19.61 5.58
N THR A 400 14.52 19.12 6.77
CA THR A 400 14.46 17.68 7.03
C THR A 400 13.36 17.01 6.23
N ILE A 401 12.15 17.59 6.21
CA ILE A 401 11.03 17.05 5.43
C ILE A 401 11.34 17.11 3.93
N SER A 402 11.85 18.23 3.44
CA SER A 402 12.25 18.38 2.03
C SER A 402 13.33 17.36 1.64
N LEU A 403 14.32 17.14 2.52
CA LEU A 403 15.36 16.15 2.29
C LEU A 403 14.79 14.72 2.22
N ILE A 404 13.87 14.36 3.13
CA ILE A 404 13.18 13.07 3.08
C ILE A 404 12.43 12.92 1.76
N ILE A 405 11.67 13.93 1.34
CA ILE A 405 10.91 13.91 0.09
C ILE A 405 11.84 13.74 -1.12
N ILE A 406 12.92 14.53 -1.19
CA ILE A 406 13.88 14.46 -2.30
C ILE A 406 14.53 13.08 -2.36
N ILE A 407 15.05 12.56 -1.25
CA ILE A 407 15.70 11.24 -1.23
C ILE A 407 14.70 10.12 -1.53
N SER A 408 13.46 10.22 -1.03
CA SER A 408 12.39 9.26 -1.32
C SER A 408 12.04 9.17 -2.78
N ASN A 409 12.20 10.28 -3.52
CA ASN A 409 11.92 10.32 -4.95
C ASN A 409 13.15 10.02 -5.81
N VAL A 410 14.37 10.25 -5.32
CA VAL A 410 15.62 9.95 -6.05
C VAL A 410 16.05 8.49 -5.88
N ASN A 411 15.74 7.84 -4.75
CA ASN A 411 16.26 6.52 -4.39
C ASN A 411 15.28 5.37 -4.69
N ILE A 412 14.26 5.62 -5.51
CA ILE A 412 13.21 4.65 -5.88
C ILE A 412 13.81 3.40 -6.55
N PHE A 413 14.90 3.57 -7.29
CA PHE A 413 15.58 2.53 -8.08
C PHE A 413 16.12 1.39 -7.21
N LYS A 414 16.77 1.71 -6.07
CA LYS A 414 17.33 0.68 -5.18
C LYS A 414 16.29 -0.09 -4.40
N PHE A 415 15.11 0.49 -4.18
CA PHE A 415 14.03 -0.23 -3.54
C PHE A 415 13.62 -1.41 -4.44
N PHE A 416 13.50 -1.21 -5.76
CA PHE A 416 12.89 -2.19 -6.67
C PHE A 416 13.83 -3.07 -7.53
N ASP A 417 15.12 -2.76 -7.66
CA ASP A 417 16.08 -3.71 -8.28
C ASP A 417 16.10 -5.08 -7.57
N TRP A 418 15.68 -5.13 -6.30
CA TRP A 418 15.55 -6.35 -5.49
C TRP A 418 14.17 -7.03 -5.58
N PHE A 419 13.17 -6.41 -6.20
CA PHE A 419 11.80 -6.95 -6.32
C PHE A 419 11.66 -7.96 -7.47
N ALA A 420 12.72 -8.18 -8.24
CA ALA A 420 12.75 -9.02 -9.43
C ALA A 420 13.57 -10.32 -9.26
N ILE A 421 13.87 -10.73 -8.01
CA ILE A 421 14.43 -12.05 -7.66
C ILE A 421 13.31 -12.97 -7.17
#